data_AF-A0A4R0RHX6-F1
#
_entry.id   AF-A0A4R0RHX6-F1
#
_cell.length_a   1.000
_cell.length_b   1.000
_cell.length_c   1.000
_cell.angle_alpha   90.00
_cell.angle_beta   90.00
_cell.angle_gamma   90.00
#
_symmetry.space_group_name_H-M   'P 1'
#
loop_
_entity.id
_entity.type
_entity.pdbx_description
1 polymer ?
#
loop_
_entity_poly.entity_id
_entity_poly.type
_entity_poly.pdbx_seq_one_letter_code
_entity_poly.pdbx_strand_id
1 'polypeptide(L)'
;MDYMTTYDAIVFPCDDRPPHTVPLMTSPLPAPIPNPAEPWRCGRMPHPEVYMDYVAEGLGSQSWSYHTVVKLDCMTKNLPTPYIIFYPTISRDGMAFPINKCVREVQGSFYKESTAWRGNIVIAKYIDSTYKAMVDLSMADFPILKNYLSTCPHLRV
;
A
#
# COMPACT_ATOMS: atom_id res chain seq x y z
N MET A 1 -18.77 13.37 -15.95
CA MET A 1 -17.38 13.85 -15.79
C MET A 1 -16.81 13.10 -14.61
N ASP A 2 -16.04 12.07 -14.90
CA ASP A 2 -15.45 11.17 -13.92
C ASP A 2 -14.20 11.80 -13.33
N TYR A 3 -14.40 12.66 -12.33
CA TYR A 3 -13.31 13.40 -11.72
C TYR A 3 -12.37 12.45 -10.97
N MET A 4 -11.07 12.57 -11.27
CA MET A 4 -10.02 12.03 -10.42
C MET A 4 -10.18 12.65 -9.03
N THR A 5 -10.09 11.82 -8.00
CA THR A 5 -10.16 12.24 -6.60
C THR A 5 -8.88 11.82 -5.92
N THR A 6 -8.33 12.68 -5.09
CA THR A 6 -7.11 12.44 -4.34
C THR A 6 -7.45 12.16 -2.88
N TYR A 7 -6.68 11.28 -2.27
CA TYR A 7 -6.69 11.03 -0.83
C TYR A 7 -5.26 11.06 -0.30
N ASP A 8 -5.08 11.50 0.93
CA ASP A 8 -3.76 11.40 1.54
C ASP A 8 -3.41 9.94 1.83
N ALA A 9 -2.22 9.54 1.41
CA ALA A 9 -1.61 8.23 1.64
C ALA A 9 -0.20 8.43 2.22
N ILE A 10 0.36 7.43 2.91
CA ILE A 10 1.78 7.46 3.30
C ILE A 10 2.59 6.61 2.34
N VAL A 11 3.66 7.18 1.78
CA VAL A 11 4.69 6.42 1.07
C VAL A 11 5.82 6.08 2.03
N PHE A 12 6.32 4.85 1.95
CA PHE A 12 7.59 4.42 2.52
C PHE A 12 8.57 4.23 1.35
N PRO A 13 9.44 5.22 1.08
CA PRO A 13 10.45 5.09 0.04
C PRO A 13 11.40 3.93 0.32
N CYS A 14 11.89 3.27 -0.73
CA CYS A 14 12.94 2.26 -0.56
C CYS A 14 14.34 2.84 -0.37
N ASP A 15 14.52 4.13 -0.64
CA ASP A 15 15.77 4.86 -0.48
C ASP A 15 15.91 5.47 0.92
N ASP A 16 16.77 6.49 1.07
CA ASP A 16 17.08 7.12 2.36
C ASP A 16 16.11 8.26 2.74
N ARG A 17 15.05 8.49 1.94
CA ARG A 17 14.01 9.48 2.27
C ARG A 17 13.11 8.96 3.39
N PRO A 18 12.67 9.84 4.32
CA PRO A 18 11.73 9.44 5.36
C PRO A 18 10.33 9.15 4.78
N PRO A 19 9.54 8.30 5.44
CA PRO A 19 8.12 8.15 5.13
C PRO A 19 7.38 9.48 5.25
N HIS A 20 6.51 9.76 4.29
CA HIS A 20 5.79 11.03 4.19
C HIS A 20 4.43 10.86 3.51
N THR A 21 3.55 11.83 3.71
CA THR A 21 2.23 11.85 3.07
C THR A 21 2.30 12.30 1.61
N VAL A 22 1.52 11.65 0.74
CA VAL A 22 1.42 11.92 -0.69
C VAL A 22 -0.04 11.85 -1.16
N PRO A 23 -0.45 12.63 -2.17
CA PRO A 23 -1.81 12.59 -2.70
C PRO A 23 -2.03 11.39 -3.63
N LEU A 24 -2.60 10.29 -3.12
CA LEU A 24 -2.95 9.12 -3.93
C LEU A 24 -4.13 9.44 -4.86
N MET A 25 -3.86 9.49 -6.16
CA MET A 25 -4.89 9.69 -7.17
C MET A 25 -5.75 8.43 -7.33
N THR A 26 -7.05 8.62 -7.54
CA THR A 26 -8.01 7.56 -7.77
C THR A 26 -8.93 7.92 -8.93
N SER A 27 -9.19 6.97 -9.84
CA SER A 27 -10.16 7.12 -10.92
C SER A 27 -11.43 6.28 -10.65
N PRO A 28 -12.60 6.67 -11.18
CA PRO A 28 -13.79 5.81 -11.11
C PRO A 28 -13.57 4.49 -11.83
N LEU A 29 -14.14 3.40 -11.31
CA LEU A 29 -14.11 2.13 -12.03
C LEU A 29 -14.95 2.22 -13.31
N PRO A 30 -14.45 1.71 -14.45
CA PRO A 30 -15.12 1.86 -15.75
C PRO A 30 -16.45 1.10 -15.85
N ALA A 31 -16.67 0.08 -15.00
CA ALA A 31 -17.94 -0.64 -14.91
C ALA A 31 -18.19 -1.14 -13.48
N PRO A 32 -19.47 -1.28 -13.06
CA PRO A 32 -19.82 -1.96 -11.82
C PRO A 32 -19.38 -3.43 -11.88
N ILE A 33 -18.39 -3.79 -11.07
CA ILE A 33 -17.94 -5.18 -10.92
C ILE A 33 -18.81 -5.80 -9.82
N PRO A 34 -19.50 -6.93 -10.07
CA PRO A 34 -20.20 -7.65 -9.00
C PRO A 34 -19.19 -8.17 -7.96
N ASN A 35 -19.41 -7.85 -6.68
CA ASN A 35 -18.52 -8.25 -5.57
C ASN A 35 -17.03 -7.94 -5.82
N PRO A 36 -16.65 -6.66 -5.98
CA PRO A 36 -15.27 -6.29 -6.22
C PRO A 36 -14.39 -6.73 -5.04
N ALA A 37 -13.20 -7.25 -5.35
CA ALA A 37 -12.17 -7.45 -4.35
C ALA A 37 -11.66 -6.09 -3.83
N GLU A 38 -11.01 -6.09 -2.68
CA GLU A 38 -10.11 -5.00 -2.28
C GLU A 38 -9.04 -4.82 -3.36
N PRO A 39 -8.56 -3.60 -3.68
CA PRO A 39 -8.94 -2.27 -3.17
C PRO A 39 -10.20 -1.66 -3.84
N TRP A 40 -10.81 -2.34 -4.82
CA TRP A 40 -11.83 -1.78 -5.72
C TRP A 40 -13.23 -1.63 -5.09
N ARG A 41 -13.41 -2.05 -3.84
CA ARG A 41 -14.69 -1.98 -3.11
C ARG A 41 -15.23 -0.58 -2.90
N CYS A 42 -14.38 0.43 -2.94
CA CYS A 42 -14.80 1.83 -2.88
C CYS A 42 -15.34 2.37 -4.21
N GLY A 43 -15.43 1.54 -5.26
CA GLY A 43 -15.86 1.95 -6.59
C GLY A 43 -14.80 2.74 -7.35
N ARG A 44 -13.56 2.78 -6.85
CA ARG A 44 -12.46 3.56 -7.41
C ARG A 44 -11.21 2.70 -7.61
N MET A 45 -10.45 3.01 -8.66
CA MET A 45 -9.14 2.45 -8.95
C MET A 45 -8.07 3.37 -8.36
N PRO A 46 -7.26 2.91 -7.37
CA PRO A 46 -6.11 3.68 -6.91
C PRO A 46 -4.97 3.62 -7.93
N HIS A 47 -4.16 4.68 -7.99
CA HIS A 47 -2.97 4.79 -8.84
C HIS A 47 -1.68 4.89 -8.04
N PRO A 48 -1.31 3.87 -7.24
CA PRO A 48 -0.11 3.90 -6.41
C PRO A 48 1.18 3.82 -7.26
N GLU A 49 1.10 3.38 -8.51
CA GLU A 49 2.22 3.28 -9.45
C GLU A 49 2.96 4.62 -9.64
N VAL A 50 2.28 5.75 -9.47
CA VAL A 50 2.85 7.11 -9.58
C VAL A 50 3.96 7.35 -8.54
N TYR A 51 3.93 6.62 -7.41
CA TYR A 51 4.92 6.72 -6.34
C TYR A 51 5.85 5.51 -6.26
N MET A 52 5.72 4.55 -7.19
CA MET A 52 6.55 3.35 -7.25
C MET A 52 7.68 3.52 -8.26
N ASP A 53 8.84 3.93 -7.78
CA ASP A 53 10.00 4.11 -8.62
C ASP A 53 10.31 2.82 -9.41
N TYR A 54 10.51 2.97 -10.71
CA TYR A 54 10.90 1.89 -11.63
C TYR A 54 9.84 0.82 -11.93
N VAL A 55 8.60 1.02 -11.48
CA VAL A 55 7.48 0.15 -11.84
C VAL A 55 7.19 0.17 -13.34
N ALA A 56 6.70 -0.94 -13.89
CA ALA A 56 6.31 -1.02 -15.28
C ALA A 56 5.12 -0.09 -15.56
N GLU A 57 5.29 0.77 -16.56
CA GLU A 57 4.26 1.71 -17.01
C GLU A 57 3.35 1.05 -18.05
N GLY A 58 2.11 1.55 -18.19
CA GLY A 58 1.16 1.08 -19.20
C GLY A 58 0.46 -0.25 -18.90
N LEU A 59 0.84 -0.96 -17.83
CA LEU A 59 0.20 -2.21 -17.39
C LEU A 59 -0.94 -2.00 -16.36
N GLY A 60 -1.19 -0.75 -15.95
CA GLY A 60 -2.22 -0.41 -14.97
C GLY A 60 -2.05 -1.18 -13.65
N SER A 61 -3.14 -1.72 -13.11
CA SER A 61 -3.13 -2.47 -11.84
C SER A 61 -2.40 -3.82 -11.89
N GLN A 62 -1.81 -4.21 -13.03
CA GLN A 62 -1.00 -5.43 -13.13
C GLN A 62 0.45 -5.21 -12.70
N SER A 63 0.93 -3.97 -12.67
CA SER A 63 2.33 -3.67 -12.34
C SER A 63 2.64 -3.63 -10.85
N TRP A 64 1.61 -3.67 -10.02
CA TRP A 64 1.67 -3.68 -8.57
C TRP A 64 0.69 -4.69 -7.99
N SER A 65 0.86 -4.99 -6.71
CA SER A 65 -0.07 -5.79 -5.93
C SER A 65 -0.33 -5.10 -4.59
N TYR A 66 -1.22 -5.66 -3.79
CA TYR A 66 -1.66 -5.06 -2.54
C TYR A 66 -1.68 -6.07 -1.39
N HIS A 67 -1.62 -5.54 -0.17
CA HIS A 67 -1.72 -6.29 1.07
C HIS A 67 -2.64 -5.57 2.05
N THR A 68 -3.60 -6.29 2.62
CA THR A 68 -4.59 -5.72 3.53
C THR A 68 -4.11 -5.76 4.98
N VAL A 69 -4.14 -4.61 5.66
CA VAL A 69 -3.83 -4.48 7.08
C VAL A 69 -5.14 -4.39 7.84
N VAL A 70 -5.64 -5.54 8.28
CA VAL A 70 -6.93 -5.65 8.98
C VAL A 70 -6.77 -5.74 10.50
N LYS A 71 -5.60 -6.12 11.00
CA LYS A 71 -5.30 -6.29 12.43
C LYS A 71 -3.80 -6.16 12.67
N LEU A 72 -3.42 -5.73 13.87
CA LEU A 72 -2.03 -5.79 14.33
C LEU A 72 -1.76 -7.12 15.03
N ASP A 73 -0.49 -7.41 15.27
CA ASP A 73 -0.11 -8.57 16.07
C ASP A 73 -0.72 -8.49 17.48
N CYS A 74 -1.06 -9.64 18.06
CA CYS A 74 -1.78 -9.78 19.33
C CYS A 74 -3.21 -9.18 19.40
N MET A 75 -3.77 -8.61 18.32
CA MET A 75 -5.16 -8.13 18.34
C MET A 75 -6.18 -9.26 18.08
N THR A 76 -7.25 -9.28 18.88
CA THR A 76 -8.38 -10.22 18.72
C THR A 76 -9.51 -9.68 17.83
N LYS A 77 -9.52 -8.36 17.59
CA LYS A 77 -10.50 -7.67 16.73
C LYS A 77 -9.79 -6.95 15.59
N ASN A 78 -10.49 -6.79 14.47
CA ASN A 78 -10.00 -6.00 13.36
C ASN A 78 -9.93 -4.51 13.71
N LEU A 79 -9.05 -3.80 13.02
CA LEU A 79 -9.01 -2.34 13.03
C LEU A 79 -10.36 -1.79 12.53
N PRO A 80 -10.93 -0.79 13.20
CA PRO A 80 -12.15 -0.15 12.73
C PRO A 80 -11.95 0.55 11.38
N THR A 81 -10.74 1.09 11.15
CA THR A 81 -10.31 1.68 9.88
C THR A 81 -9.07 0.92 9.39
N PRO A 82 -9.21 -0.01 8.44
CA PRO A 82 -8.10 -0.81 7.95
C PRO A 82 -7.24 -0.02 6.95
N TYR A 83 -6.06 -0.57 6.65
CA TYR A 83 -5.16 -0.03 5.63
C TYR A 83 -4.96 -1.02 4.48
N ILE A 84 -4.53 -0.51 3.33
CA ILE A 84 -4.02 -1.31 2.22
C ILE A 84 -2.63 -0.80 1.87
N ILE A 85 -1.66 -1.72 1.81
CA ILE A 85 -0.29 -1.48 1.36
C ILE A 85 -0.21 -1.90 -0.11
N PHE A 86 0.11 -0.96 -0.99
CA PHE A 86 0.43 -1.21 -2.38
C PHE A 86 1.95 -1.35 -2.53
N TYR A 87 2.40 -2.34 -3.30
CA TYR A 87 3.82 -2.59 -3.56
C TYR A 87 4.03 -3.01 -5.03
N PRO A 88 5.17 -2.64 -5.63
CA PRO A 88 5.43 -2.95 -7.03
C PRO A 88 5.78 -4.44 -7.21
N THR A 89 5.33 -5.02 -8.33
CA THR A 89 5.56 -6.44 -8.66
C THR A 89 6.27 -6.62 -10.00
N ILE A 90 6.03 -5.71 -10.96
CA ILE A 90 6.64 -5.75 -12.29
C ILE A 90 7.49 -4.49 -12.48
N SER A 91 8.79 -4.66 -12.66
CA SER A 91 9.70 -3.58 -13.00
C SER A 91 9.73 -3.32 -14.51
N ARG A 92 10.19 -2.12 -14.88
CA ARG A 92 10.26 -1.68 -16.28
C ARG A 92 11.17 -2.56 -17.16
N ASP A 93 12.22 -3.13 -16.59
CA ASP A 93 13.27 -3.85 -17.32
C ASP A 93 13.45 -5.31 -16.85
N GLY A 94 12.64 -5.77 -15.90
CA GLY A 94 12.75 -7.10 -15.30
C GLY A 94 13.73 -7.20 -14.12
N MET A 95 14.40 -6.13 -13.72
CA MET A 95 15.27 -6.13 -12.53
C MET A 95 14.47 -6.16 -11.24
N ALA A 96 15.03 -6.78 -10.21
CA ALA A 96 14.38 -6.83 -8.89
C ALA A 96 14.35 -5.43 -8.25
N PHE A 97 13.20 -5.08 -7.65
CA PHE A 97 13.10 -3.86 -6.85
C PHE A 97 14.08 -3.91 -5.65
N PRO A 98 14.69 -2.77 -5.29
CA PRO A 98 15.57 -2.68 -4.13
C PRO A 98 14.80 -2.98 -2.84
N ILE A 99 15.49 -3.51 -1.82
CA ILE A 99 14.91 -3.70 -0.49
C ILE A 99 14.51 -2.34 0.09
N ASN A 100 13.33 -2.28 0.68
CA ASN A 100 12.86 -1.07 1.33
C ASN A 100 13.67 -0.83 2.62
N LYS A 101 14.60 0.13 2.57
CA LYS A 101 15.53 0.42 3.69
C LYS A 101 14.78 0.82 4.96
N CYS A 102 13.76 1.67 4.85
CA CYS A 102 12.96 2.10 5.98
C CYS A 102 12.27 0.92 6.68
N VAL A 103 11.62 0.04 5.92
CA VAL A 103 10.96 -1.14 6.50
C VAL A 103 11.97 -2.12 7.10
N ARG A 104 13.13 -2.31 6.46
CA ARG A 104 14.22 -3.11 7.01
C ARG A 104 14.69 -2.58 8.37
N GLU A 105 14.86 -1.27 8.50
CA GLU A 105 15.24 -0.64 9.78
C GLU A 105 14.15 -0.80 10.85
N VAL A 106 12.88 -0.69 10.47
CA VAL A 106 11.74 -0.93 11.35
C VAL A 106 11.71 -2.38 11.86
N GLN A 107 12.08 -3.35 11.02
CA GLN A 107 12.14 -4.77 11.39
C GLN A 107 13.36 -5.11 12.26
N GLY A 108 14.47 -4.38 12.12
CA GLY A 108 15.67 -4.57 12.95
C GLY A 108 16.17 -6.02 12.94
N SER A 109 16.26 -6.64 14.11
CA SER A 109 16.70 -8.03 14.26
C SER A 109 15.72 -9.08 13.73
N PHE A 110 14.46 -8.71 13.48
CA PHE A 110 13.44 -9.59 12.89
C PHE A 110 13.46 -9.60 11.35
N TYR A 111 14.33 -8.80 10.74
CA TYR A 111 14.45 -8.70 9.29
C TYR A 111 14.83 -10.04 8.64
N LYS A 112 14.14 -10.37 7.55
CA LYS A 112 14.42 -11.53 6.69
C LYS A 112 14.38 -11.10 5.24
N GLU A 113 15.52 -11.18 4.56
CA GLU A 113 15.66 -10.71 3.17
C GLU A 113 14.76 -11.44 2.17
N SER A 114 14.54 -12.74 2.37
CA SER A 114 13.70 -13.59 1.52
C SER A 114 12.23 -13.16 1.49
N THR A 115 11.81 -12.39 2.49
CA THR A 115 10.46 -11.86 2.68
C THR A 115 10.48 -10.35 2.93
N ALA A 116 11.51 -9.66 2.43
CA ALA A 116 11.63 -8.22 2.59
C ALA A 116 10.63 -7.49 1.68
N TRP A 117 10.08 -6.39 2.19
CA TRP A 117 9.36 -5.42 1.35
C TRP A 117 10.34 -4.78 0.37
N ARG A 118 9.94 -4.63 -0.88
CA ARG A 118 10.79 -4.11 -1.97
C ARG A 118 10.10 -2.97 -2.70
N GLY A 119 10.91 -2.03 -3.18
CA GLY A 119 10.47 -0.81 -3.82
C GLY A 119 9.78 0.15 -2.84
N ASN A 120 9.29 1.27 -3.38
CA ASN A 120 8.45 2.18 -2.63
C ASN A 120 7.11 1.50 -2.38
N ILE A 121 6.65 1.50 -1.14
CA ILE A 121 5.31 1.02 -0.80
C ILE A 121 4.42 2.21 -0.46
N VAL A 122 3.17 2.15 -0.90
CA VAL A 122 2.19 3.23 -0.71
C VAL A 122 1.05 2.70 0.14
N ILE A 123 0.64 3.41 1.17
CA ILE A 123 -0.36 2.93 2.13
C ILE A 123 -1.54 3.89 2.17
N ALA A 124 -2.74 3.34 1.94
CA ALA A 124 -4.00 4.08 1.99
C ALA A 124 -4.89 3.58 3.13
N LYS A 125 -5.78 4.47 3.63
CA LYS A 125 -6.73 4.19 4.72
C LYS A 125 -8.15 4.05 4.18
N TYR A 126 -8.94 3.21 4.83
CA TYR A 126 -10.35 3.04 4.51
C TYR A 126 -11.23 3.25 5.74
N ILE A 127 -12.46 3.68 5.48
CA ILE A 127 -13.43 4.06 6.52
C ILE A 127 -13.87 2.88 7.39
N ASP A 128 -13.89 1.67 6.82
CA ASP A 128 -14.34 0.46 7.49
C ASP A 128 -13.70 -0.82 6.92
N SER A 129 -13.91 -1.94 7.63
CA SER A 129 -13.46 -3.28 7.25
C SER A 129 -14.08 -3.82 5.96
N THR A 130 -15.10 -3.15 5.41
CA THR A 130 -15.70 -3.49 4.12
C THR A 130 -15.09 -2.68 2.97
N TYR A 131 -14.13 -1.79 3.25
CA TYR A 131 -13.41 -0.97 2.29
C TYR A 131 -14.33 -0.10 1.41
N LYS A 132 -15.46 0.38 1.98
CA LYS A 132 -16.48 1.14 1.25
C LYS A 132 -16.03 2.50 0.72
N ALA A 133 -15.12 3.15 1.42
CA ALA A 133 -14.59 4.45 1.01
C ALA A 133 -13.15 4.60 1.50
N MET A 134 -12.33 5.26 0.70
CA MET A 134 -11.01 5.73 1.11
C MET A 134 -11.17 7.00 1.94
N VAL A 135 -10.27 7.19 2.90
CA VAL A 135 -10.21 8.39 3.76
C VAL A 135 -8.78 8.89 3.84
N ASP A 136 -8.61 10.17 4.13
CA ASP A 136 -7.28 10.77 4.24
C ASP A 136 -6.50 10.13 5.39
N LEU A 137 -5.29 9.67 5.05
CA LEU A 137 -4.33 9.13 5.98
C LEU A 137 -3.39 10.25 6.43
N SER A 138 -3.08 10.30 7.72
CA SER A 138 -2.23 11.33 8.30
C SER A 138 -0.95 10.74 8.91
N MET A 139 0.04 11.58 9.22
CA MET A 139 1.22 11.12 9.96
C MET A 139 0.92 10.61 11.38
N ALA A 140 -0.30 10.82 11.91
CA ALA A 140 -0.73 10.18 13.15
C ALA A 140 -0.96 8.66 13.00
N ASP A 141 -1.16 8.17 11.77
CA ASP A 141 -1.29 6.75 11.47
C ASP A 141 0.07 6.04 11.38
N PHE A 142 1.16 6.80 11.24
CA PHE A 142 2.51 6.26 11.09
C PHE A 142 2.92 5.28 12.19
N PRO A 143 2.68 5.51 13.50
CA PRO A 143 3.02 4.54 14.54
C PRO A 143 2.30 3.20 14.38
N ILE A 144 1.06 3.20 13.89
CA ILE A 144 0.26 1.98 13.64
C ILE A 144 0.89 1.19 12.48
N LEU A 145 1.19 1.89 11.37
CA LEU A 145 1.82 1.29 10.20
C LEU A 145 3.21 0.77 10.51
N LYS A 146 4.00 1.52 11.27
CA LYS A 146 5.33 1.11 11.74
C LYS A 146 5.23 -0.14 12.61
N ASN A 147 4.29 -0.20 13.55
CA ASN A 147 4.07 -1.39 14.38
C ASN A 147 3.71 -2.61 13.52
N TYR A 148 2.81 -2.44 12.57
CA TYR A 148 2.45 -3.51 11.64
C TYR A 148 3.66 -4.02 10.83
N LEU A 149 4.42 -3.10 10.21
CA LEU A 149 5.60 -3.43 9.39
C LEU A 149 6.72 -4.09 10.19
N SER A 150 6.80 -3.83 11.51
CA SER A 150 7.80 -4.45 12.39
C SER A 150 7.56 -5.94 12.65
N THR A 151 6.31 -6.38 12.58
CA THR A 151 5.90 -7.77 12.88
C THR A 151 5.55 -8.57 11.62
N CYS A 152 5.27 -7.90 10.51
CA CYS A 152 4.85 -8.53 9.26
C CYS A 152 5.96 -8.50 8.18
N PRO A 153 6.69 -9.61 7.97
CA PRO A 153 7.44 -9.79 6.73
C PRO A 153 6.47 -9.81 5.53
N HIS A 154 6.97 -9.50 4.34
CA HIS A 154 6.18 -9.64 3.11
C HIS A 154 5.79 -11.11 2.94
N LEU A 155 4.52 -11.42 3.24
CA LEU A 155 3.97 -12.76 3.14
C LEU A 155 4.00 -13.17 1.65
N ARG A 156 4.75 -14.23 1.35
CA ARG A 156 4.62 -14.94 0.08
C ARG A 156 3.23 -15.55 -0.02
N VAL A 157 2.68 -15.43 -1.24
CA VAL A 157 1.64 -16.29 -1.82
C VAL A 157 1.93 -17.76 -1.55
#